data_AF-A0A1B4XET3-F1
#
_entry.id   AF-A0A1B4XET3-F1
#
_cell.length_a   1.000
_cell.length_b   1.000
_cell.length_c   1.000
_cell.angle_alpha   90.00
_cell.angle_beta   90.00
_cell.angle_gamma   90.00
#
_symmetry.space_group_name_H-M   'P 1'
#
loop_
_entity.id
_entity.type
_entity.pdbx_description
1 polymer ?
#
loop_
_entity_poly.entity_id
_entity_poly.type
_entity_poly.pdbx_seq_one_letter_code
_entity_poly.pdbx_strand_id
1 'polypeptide(L)'
;MKWHLVVRVVAACLLFGLASSAGAATRNYTLYITAGTLTINGSGGASMAAWGYTEVAGTPKFPGPTLTANEGDTVNITVINNHTINHNFLVNGITTDTAAIAPGASRVYSFTASTAGTYLYYDTLNNNINREMGLYGMLWVGPADGSNKAWTNGPSYSFQRLWVLGEVDKPRWNDVAGSGGTVNTSVYKPNYFLINGQGGFDGMHNTATTIDGGVGQTALVRIVNGGQFAQSLHFHGNHVQVLTINGIRQSSPYKQVDVINIPPLGKADVLFPLNQLGEYPMHNHTAQMETANGVYLNGVATMIIMR
;
A
#
# COMPACT_ATOMS: atom_id res chain seq x y z
N MET A 1 51.68 14.77 -58.55
CA MET A 1 50.67 15.49 -57.73
C MET A 1 49.28 15.20 -58.25
N LYS A 2 48.52 14.32 -57.60
CA LYS A 2 47.07 14.20 -57.74
C LYS A 2 46.52 13.79 -56.37
N TRP A 3 45.87 14.72 -55.68
CA TRP A 3 45.18 14.49 -54.41
C TRP A 3 43.73 14.15 -54.72
N HIS A 4 43.26 12.97 -54.31
CA HIS A 4 41.85 12.61 -54.37
C HIS A 4 41.17 13.01 -53.06
N LEU A 5 40.28 14.00 -53.14
CA LEU A 5 39.44 14.45 -52.03
C LEU A 5 38.24 13.48 -51.90
N VAL A 6 38.19 12.72 -50.81
CA VAL A 6 37.03 11.88 -50.47
C VAL A 6 36.08 12.72 -49.63
N VAL A 7 34.95 13.15 -50.21
CA VAL A 7 33.86 13.80 -49.47
C VAL A 7 33.00 12.70 -48.84
N ARG A 8 32.96 12.63 -47.51
CA ARG A 8 32.02 11.78 -46.76
C ARG A 8 30.74 12.58 -46.51
N VAL A 9 29.66 12.19 -47.18
CA VAL A 9 28.31 12.68 -46.85
C VAL A 9 27.85 11.95 -45.59
N VAL A 10 27.71 12.67 -44.48
CA VAL A 10 27.09 12.16 -43.25
C VAL A 10 25.59 12.40 -43.37
N ALA A 11 24.81 11.34 -43.60
CA ALA A 11 23.36 11.39 -43.53
C ALA A 11 22.93 11.49 -42.05
N ALA A 12 22.36 12.63 -41.67
CA ALA A 12 21.74 12.80 -40.36
C ALA A 12 20.36 12.13 -40.37
N CYS A 13 20.25 10.93 -39.78
CA CYS A 13 18.96 10.33 -39.44
C CYS A 13 18.36 11.07 -38.24
N LEU A 14 17.40 11.96 -38.50
CA LEU A 14 16.50 12.50 -37.49
C LEU A 14 15.55 11.38 -37.04
N LEU A 15 15.87 10.71 -35.93
CA LEU A 15 14.88 9.91 -35.20
C LEU A 15 13.89 10.85 -34.51
N PHE A 16 12.72 11.01 -35.11
CA PHE A 16 11.55 11.51 -34.38
C PHE A 16 11.13 10.44 -33.37
N GLY A 17 11.52 10.62 -32.11
CA GLY A 17 10.95 9.86 -31.01
C GLY A 17 9.47 10.22 -30.86
N LEU A 18 8.59 9.32 -31.29
CA LEU A 18 7.17 9.40 -30.96
C LEU A 18 7.04 9.17 -29.45
N ALA A 19 6.92 10.24 -28.68
CA ALA A 19 6.46 10.16 -27.31
C ALA A 19 4.99 9.71 -27.35
N SER A 20 4.72 8.45 -27.03
CA SER A 20 3.37 7.97 -26.79
C SER A 20 2.86 8.64 -25.52
N SER A 21 2.03 9.69 -25.65
CA SER A 21 1.20 10.12 -24.52
C SER A 21 0.24 8.96 -24.25
N ALA A 22 0.43 8.24 -23.14
CA ALA A 22 -0.58 7.31 -22.67
C ALA A 22 -1.85 8.14 -22.38
N GLY A 23 -2.87 7.99 -23.22
CA GLY A 23 -4.15 8.65 -22.98
C GLY A 23 -4.82 8.09 -21.74
N ALA A 24 -5.69 8.89 -21.12
CA ALA A 24 -6.56 8.46 -20.03
C ALA A 24 -7.30 7.17 -20.41
N ALA A 25 -7.14 6.13 -19.60
CA ALA A 25 -7.74 4.82 -19.81
C ALA A 25 -8.91 4.59 -18.85
N THR A 26 -9.79 3.64 -19.20
CA THR A 26 -10.77 3.11 -18.26
C THR A 26 -10.20 1.90 -17.53
N ARG A 27 -10.11 1.98 -16.20
CA ARG A 27 -9.68 0.89 -15.30
C ARG A 27 -10.92 0.28 -14.64
N ASN A 28 -11.16 -1.01 -14.87
CA ASN A 28 -12.27 -1.72 -14.27
C ASN A 28 -11.74 -2.75 -13.26
N TYR A 29 -12.28 -2.71 -12.04
CA TYR A 29 -11.97 -3.63 -10.95
C TYR A 29 -13.25 -4.28 -10.45
N THR A 30 -13.14 -5.54 -10.04
CA THR A 30 -14.19 -6.24 -9.28
C THR A 30 -13.60 -6.71 -7.97
N LEU A 31 -14.23 -6.30 -6.86
CA LEU A 31 -13.87 -6.71 -5.51
C LEU A 31 -15.04 -7.46 -4.90
N TYR A 32 -14.78 -8.67 -4.40
CA TYR A 32 -15.71 -9.41 -3.57
C TYR A 32 -15.39 -9.14 -2.11
N ILE A 33 -16.40 -8.91 -1.29
CA ILE A 33 -16.30 -8.94 0.16
C ILE A 33 -16.65 -10.35 0.58
N THR A 34 -15.67 -11.10 1.06
CA THR A 34 -15.84 -12.52 1.42
C THR A 34 -15.29 -12.77 2.82
N ALA A 35 -15.98 -13.62 3.59
CA ALA A 35 -15.47 -14.09 4.88
C ALA A 35 -14.60 -15.34 4.72
N GLY A 36 -13.62 -15.49 5.59
CA GLY A 36 -12.76 -16.66 5.67
C GLY A 36 -11.73 -16.47 6.78
N THR A 37 -10.52 -16.99 6.58
CA THR A 37 -9.45 -16.92 7.57
C THR A 37 -8.13 -16.48 6.97
N LEU A 38 -7.39 -15.63 7.69
CA LEU A 38 -5.98 -15.36 7.48
C LEU A 38 -5.17 -16.20 8.46
N THR A 39 -4.16 -16.92 7.99
CA THR A 39 -3.23 -17.65 8.85
C THR A 39 -1.90 -16.92 8.91
N ILE A 40 -1.48 -16.56 10.12
CA ILE A 40 -0.11 -16.15 10.40
C ILE A 40 0.66 -17.38 10.86
N ASN A 41 1.72 -17.71 10.14
CA ASN A 41 2.52 -18.90 10.39
C ASN A 41 3.58 -18.63 11.47
N GLY A 42 4.20 -19.70 11.96
CA GLY A 42 5.33 -19.61 12.89
C GLY A 42 4.94 -19.37 14.36
N SER A 43 5.95 -19.06 15.17
CA SER A 43 5.79 -18.88 16.62
C SER A 43 4.99 -17.62 16.92
N GLY A 44 3.96 -17.73 17.77
CA GLY A 44 3.00 -16.65 18.03
C GLY A 44 1.91 -16.50 16.95
N GLY A 45 2.01 -17.26 15.85
CA GLY A 45 1.03 -17.30 14.77
C GLY A 45 -0.36 -17.76 15.21
N ALA A 46 -1.37 -17.42 14.40
CA ALA A 46 -2.75 -17.79 14.64
C ALA A 46 -3.55 -17.79 13.33
N SER A 47 -4.65 -18.55 13.35
CA SER A 47 -5.74 -18.35 12.39
C SER A 47 -6.66 -17.24 12.92
N MET A 48 -6.85 -16.21 12.10
CA MET A 48 -7.69 -15.04 12.37
C MET A 48 -8.85 -15.05 11.39
N ALA A 49 -10.03 -14.67 11.85
CA ALA A 49 -11.16 -14.44 10.95
C ALA A 49 -10.88 -13.20 10.09
N ALA A 50 -11.27 -13.25 8.82
CA ALA A 50 -11.08 -12.17 7.86
C ALA A 50 -12.34 -11.95 7.03
N TRP A 51 -12.69 -10.69 6.79
CA TRP A 51 -13.68 -10.23 5.83
C TRP A 51 -12.91 -9.43 4.78
N GLY A 52 -12.36 -10.09 3.77
CA GLY A 52 -11.39 -9.46 2.88
C GLY A 52 -12.03 -8.92 1.61
N TYR A 53 -11.58 -7.76 1.14
CA TYR A 53 -11.71 -7.41 -0.28
C TYR A 53 -10.81 -8.33 -1.08
N THR A 54 -11.33 -8.99 -2.11
CA THR A 54 -10.56 -9.93 -2.93
C THR A 54 -10.98 -9.83 -4.40
N GLU A 55 -10.04 -10.10 -5.30
CA GLU A 55 -10.30 -10.15 -6.75
C GLU A 55 -10.92 -11.50 -7.16
N VAL A 56 -10.83 -12.51 -6.28
CA VAL A 56 -11.30 -13.88 -6.53
C VAL A 56 -12.35 -14.22 -5.48
N ALA A 57 -13.57 -14.53 -5.93
CA ALA A 57 -14.65 -14.95 -5.04
C ALA A 57 -14.24 -16.20 -4.22
N GLY A 58 -14.59 -16.21 -2.93
CA GLY A 58 -14.43 -17.38 -2.06
C GLY A 58 -13.22 -17.36 -1.12
N THR A 59 -12.18 -16.55 -1.40
CA THR A 59 -11.01 -16.44 -0.51
C THR A 59 -10.72 -14.99 -0.17
N PRO A 60 -10.83 -14.56 1.10
CA PRO A 60 -10.51 -13.19 1.48
C PRO A 60 -9.03 -12.87 1.27
N LYS A 61 -8.71 -11.60 1.02
CA LYS A 61 -7.37 -11.03 1.23
C LYS A 61 -7.40 -10.08 2.43
N PHE A 62 -6.33 -10.10 3.20
CA PHE A 62 -6.11 -9.20 4.33
C PHE A 62 -4.68 -8.69 4.22
N PRO A 63 -4.45 -7.40 3.93
CA PRO A 63 -5.41 -6.41 3.45
C PRO A 63 -5.94 -6.75 2.05
N GLY A 64 -6.90 -5.96 1.57
CA GLY A 64 -7.39 -6.02 0.20
C GLY A 64 -6.31 -5.75 -0.86
N PRO A 65 -6.56 -6.11 -2.12
CA PRO A 65 -5.63 -5.95 -3.23
C PRO A 65 -5.24 -4.47 -3.46
N THR A 66 -4.02 -4.22 -3.92
CA THR A 66 -3.67 -2.87 -4.37
C THR A 66 -4.30 -2.61 -5.74
N LEU A 67 -5.07 -1.53 -5.84
CA LEU A 67 -5.62 -1.02 -7.11
C LEU A 67 -4.67 0.02 -7.71
N THR A 68 -4.64 0.14 -9.03
CA THR A 68 -3.71 1.03 -9.73
C THR A 68 -4.40 1.87 -10.80
N ALA A 69 -3.99 3.12 -10.93
CA ALA A 69 -4.46 4.00 -11.99
C ALA A 69 -3.36 4.99 -12.35
N ASN A 70 -3.50 5.69 -13.46
CA ASN A 70 -2.72 6.90 -13.73
C ASN A 70 -3.62 8.13 -13.67
N GLU A 71 -3.00 9.31 -13.50
CA GLU A 71 -3.70 10.58 -13.60
C GLU A 71 -4.50 10.66 -14.90
N GLY A 72 -5.79 11.00 -14.77
CA GLY A 72 -6.74 11.08 -15.88
C GLY A 72 -7.55 9.81 -16.14
N ASP A 73 -7.12 8.65 -15.64
CA ASP A 73 -7.88 7.40 -15.81
C ASP A 73 -9.28 7.51 -15.21
N THR A 74 -10.28 6.92 -15.86
CA THR A 74 -11.59 6.66 -15.26
C THR A 74 -11.53 5.30 -14.56
N VAL A 75 -11.74 5.28 -13.25
CA VAL A 75 -11.69 4.06 -12.43
C VAL A 75 -13.11 3.65 -12.07
N ASN A 76 -13.48 2.42 -12.42
CA ASN A 76 -14.73 1.78 -12.06
C ASN A 76 -14.44 0.58 -11.14
N ILE A 77 -15.01 0.58 -9.93
CA ILE A 77 -14.83 -0.49 -8.95
C ILE A 77 -16.20 -1.08 -8.66
N THR A 78 -16.43 -2.30 -9.14
CA THR A 78 -17.61 -3.09 -8.78
C THR A 78 -17.33 -3.82 -7.47
N VAL A 79 -18.04 -3.48 -6.41
CA VAL A 79 -17.94 -4.15 -5.11
C VAL A 79 -19.15 -5.05 -4.93
N ILE A 80 -18.91 -6.35 -4.72
CA ILE A 80 -19.93 -7.38 -4.57
C ILE A 80 -19.87 -7.90 -3.14
N ASN A 81 -20.97 -7.79 -2.40
CA ASN A 81 -21.03 -8.25 -1.02
C ASN A 81 -21.44 -9.72 -0.95
N ASN A 82 -20.45 -10.63 -0.85
CA ASN A 82 -20.68 -12.06 -0.62
C ASN A 82 -20.68 -12.44 0.87
N HIS A 83 -20.62 -11.45 1.77
CA HIS A 83 -20.77 -11.68 3.19
C HIS A 83 -22.24 -11.57 3.62
N THR A 84 -22.54 -11.95 4.86
CA THR A 84 -23.91 -12.08 5.38
C THR A 84 -24.42 -10.82 6.07
N ILE A 85 -23.59 -9.78 6.20
CA ILE A 85 -23.95 -8.48 6.79
C ILE A 85 -23.67 -7.34 5.82
N ASN A 86 -24.21 -6.16 6.13
CA ASN A 86 -23.98 -4.95 5.34
C ASN A 86 -22.51 -4.50 5.39
N HIS A 87 -22.00 -4.13 4.23
CA HIS A 87 -20.67 -3.53 4.04
C HIS A 87 -20.75 -2.30 3.15
N ASN A 88 -19.69 -1.51 3.08
CA ASN A 88 -19.57 -0.47 2.07
C ASN A 88 -18.11 -0.39 1.58
N PHE A 89 -17.82 0.56 0.69
CA PHE A 89 -16.49 0.80 0.19
C PHE A 89 -16.29 2.30 -0.04
N LEU A 90 -15.17 2.84 0.42
CA LEU A 90 -14.80 4.25 0.25
C LEU A 90 -13.34 4.33 -0.20
N VAL A 91 -13.03 5.19 -1.17
CA VAL A 91 -11.64 5.61 -1.47
C VAL A 91 -11.39 6.95 -0.79
N ASN A 92 -10.57 6.96 0.26
CA ASN A 92 -10.38 8.13 1.12
C ASN A 92 -9.85 9.33 0.35
N GLY A 93 -10.60 10.44 0.37
CA GLY A 93 -10.26 11.68 -0.32
C GLY A 93 -10.55 11.67 -1.83
N ILE A 94 -11.20 10.63 -2.37
CA ILE A 94 -11.65 10.59 -3.77
C ILE A 94 -13.17 10.40 -3.85
N THR A 95 -13.72 9.36 -3.23
CA THR A 95 -15.16 9.10 -3.21
C THR A 95 -15.79 9.58 -1.91
N THR A 96 -17.12 9.73 -1.90
CA THR A 96 -17.90 10.15 -0.72
C THR A 96 -19.11 9.26 -0.46
N ASP A 97 -19.41 8.32 -1.36
CA ASP A 97 -20.51 7.36 -1.17
C ASP A 97 -20.13 6.34 -0.08
N THR A 98 -20.86 6.39 1.04
CA THR A 98 -20.71 5.48 2.17
C THR A 98 -21.94 4.59 2.36
N ALA A 99 -22.83 4.51 1.37
CA ALA A 99 -24.06 3.75 1.50
C ALA A 99 -23.77 2.24 1.57
N ALA A 100 -24.57 1.54 2.37
CA ALA A 100 -24.44 0.10 2.54
C ALA A 100 -24.75 -0.65 1.23
N ILE A 101 -24.00 -1.74 1.04
CA ILE A 101 -24.21 -2.81 0.08
C ILE A 101 -24.78 -3.97 0.89
N ALA A 102 -26.05 -4.30 0.65
CA ALA A 102 -26.71 -5.42 1.33
C ALA A 102 -26.06 -6.77 0.95
N PRO A 103 -26.21 -7.83 1.77
CA PRO A 103 -25.77 -9.18 1.42
C PRO A 103 -26.30 -9.61 0.04
N GLY A 104 -25.42 -10.15 -0.80
CA GLY A 104 -25.72 -10.56 -2.18
C GLY A 104 -25.88 -9.42 -3.18
N ALA A 105 -25.87 -8.16 -2.75
CA ALA A 105 -25.93 -7.01 -3.64
C ALA A 105 -24.55 -6.59 -4.13
N SER A 106 -24.53 -5.73 -5.15
CA SER A 106 -23.33 -5.07 -5.64
C SER A 106 -23.55 -3.57 -5.82
N ARG A 107 -22.44 -2.83 -5.85
CA ARG A 107 -22.42 -1.39 -6.15
C ARG A 107 -21.20 -1.05 -6.98
N VAL A 108 -21.35 -0.12 -7.92
CA VAL A 108 -20.24 0.39 -8.74
C VAL A 108 -19.85 1.77 -8.26
N TYR A 109 -18.58 1.97 -7.96
CA TYR A 109 -17.97 3.26 -7.65
C TYR A 109 -17.17 3.72 -8.86
N SER A 110 -17.54 4.85 -9.47
CA SER A 110 -16.88 5.40 -10.64
C SER A 110 -16.35 6.80 -10.35
N PHE A 111 -15.08 7.05 -10.67
CA PHE A 111 -14.43 8.35 -10.49
C PHE A 111 -13.27 8.54 -11.46
N THR A 112 -12.88 9.78 -11.71
CA THR A 112 -11.63 10.10 -12.40
C THR A 112 -10.48 10.16 -11.39
N ALA A 113 -9.39 9.43 -11.64
CA ALA A 113 -8.17 9.52 -10.86
C ALA A 113 -7.43 10.83 -11.21
N SER A 114 -7.84 11.95 -10.61
CA SER A 114 -7.40 13.28 -11.04
C SER A 114 -6.01 13.68 -10.55
N THR A 115 -5.52 13.07 -9.47
CA THR A 115 -4.26 13.45 -8.81
C THR A 115 -3.42 12.22 -8.53
N ALA A 116 -2.14 12.25 -8.91
CA ALA A 116 -1.21 11.19 -8.56
C ALA A 116 -0.94 11.21 -7.07
N GLY A 117 -0.83 10.01 -6.50
CA GLY A 117 -0.54 9.83 -5.10
C GLY A 117 -1.01 8.48 -4.58
N THR A 118 -0.96 8.37 -3.26
CA THR A 118 -1.34 7.17 -2.53
C THR A 118 -2.69 7.40 -1.85
N TYR A 119 -3.57 6.42 -1.88
CA TYR A 119 -4.91 6.50 -1.31
C TYR A 119 -5.23 5.20 -0.57
N LEU A 120 -5.92 5.31 0.56
CA LEU A 120 -6.46 4.17 1.28
C LEU A 120 -7.91 4.00 0.85
N TYR A 121 -8.31 2.79 0.47
CA TYR A 121 -9.72 2.43 0.41
C TYR A 121 -10.08 1.54 1.60
N TYR A 122 -11.31 1.64 2.10
CA TYR A 122 -11.75 0.88 3.27
C TYR A 122 -13.28 0.84 3.42
N ASP A 123 -13.77 -0.10 4.20
CA ASP A 123 -15.14 -0.11 4.71
C ASP A 123 -15.25 0.80 5.96
N THR A 124 -16.27 1.67 5.98
CA THR A 124 -16.46 2.69 7.02
C THR A 124 -17.52 2.33 8.06
N LEU A 125 -18.18 1.17 7.94
CA LEU A 125 -19.28 0.75 8.81
C LEU A 125 -18.76 0.06 10.09
N ASN A 126 -19.71 -0.25 10.98
CA ASN A 126 -19.52 -1.11 12.15
C ASN A 126 -18.40 -0.68 13.11
N ASN A 127 -18.25 0.63 13.36
CA ASN A 127 -17.28 1.15 14.34
C ASN A 127 -15.86 0.58 14.14
N ASN A 128 -15.42 0.52 12.88
CA ASN A 128 -14.11 -0.01 12.45
C ASN A 128 -13.91 -1.53 12.61
N ILE A 129 -14.91 -2.30 13.07
CA ILE A 129 -14.83 -3.77 13.12
C ILE A 129 -14.63 -4.34 11.71
N ASN A 130 -15.30 -3.79 10.71
CA ASN A 130 -15.10 -4.20 9.32
C ASN A 130 -13.63 -4.04 8.87
N ARG A 131 -12.98 -2.96 9.32
CA ARG A 131 -11.58 -2.67 9.02
C ARG A 131 -10.63 -3.60 9.79
N GLU A 132 -10.90 -3.85 11.07
CA GLU A 132 -10.22 -4.86 11.89
C GLU A 132 -10.19 -6.24 11.21
N MET A 133 -11.26 -6.60 10.48
CA MET A 133 -11.37 -7.87 9.78
C MET A 133 -10.69 -7.87 8.39
N GLY A 134 -10.08 -6.76 7.97
CA GLY A 134 -9.29 -6.68 6.73
C GLY A 134 -9.93 -5.91 5.59
N LEU A 135 -11.08 -5.24 5.80
CA LEU A 135 -11.72 -4.42 4.76
C LEU A 135 -11.04 -3.07 4.57
N TYR A 136 -9.78 -3.10 4.14
CA TYR A 136 -9.00 -1.95 3.70
C TYR A 136 -7.90 -2.36 2.71
N GLY A 137 -7.43 -1.42 1.90
CA GLY A 137 -6.33 -1.63 0.98
C GLY A 137 -5.88 -0.32 0.32
N MET A 138 -4.97 -0.41 -0.65
CA MET A 138 -4.38 0.77 -1.30
C MET A 138 -4.93 0.97 -2.71
N LEU A 139 -5.22 2.22 -3.07
CA LEU A 139 -5.22 2.69 -4.45
C LEU A 139 -3.97 3.55 -4.66
N TRP A 140 -3.15 3.18 -5.63
CA TRP A 140 -2.03 4.00 -6.08
C TRP A 140 -2.38 4.64 -7.44
N VAL A 141 -2.23 5.95 -7.53
CA VAL A 141 -2.37 6.72 -8.76
C VAL A 141 -0.98 7.22 -9.21
N GLY A 142 -0.51 6.73 -10.36
CA GLY A 142 0.73 7.16 -11.01
C GLY A 142 0.59 8.44 -11.83
N PRO A 143 1.70 9.06 -12.28
CA PRO A 143 1.66 10.23 -13.14
C PRO A 143 1.04 9.89 -14.51
N ALA A 144 0.44 10.90 -15.16
CA ALA A 144 -0.26 10.72 -16.44
C ALA A 144 0.65 10.17 -17.55
N ASP A 145 1.93 10.55 -17.53
CA ASP A 145 2.93 10.13 -18.52
C ASP A 145 3.50 8.72 -18.26
N GLY A 146 3.07 8.05 -17.18
CA GLY A 146 3.57 6.74 -16.78
C GLY A 146 5.04 6.72 -16.34
N SER A 147 5.65 7.88 -16.11
CA SER A 147 7.04 7.98 -15.69
C SER A 147 7.23 7.44 -14.26
N ASN A 148 8.47 7.04 -13.94
CA ASN A 148 8.86 6.71 -12.57
C ASN A 148 9.07 7.98 -11.74
N LYS A 149 7.99 8.73 -11.55
CA LYS A 149 7.91 9.93 -10.72
C LYS A 149 6.81 9.77 -9.68
N ALA A 150 7.00 10.36 -8.51
CA ALA A 150 6.02 10.26 -7.44
C ALA A 150 4.64 10.85 -7.85
N TRP A 151 4.66 11.87 -8.71
CA TRP A 151 3.53 12.50 -9.40
C TRP A 151 4.04 13.24 -10.66
N THR A 152 3.14 13.77 -11.51
CA THR A 152 3.53 14.54 -12.70
C THR A 152 4.42 15.73 -12.32
N ASN A 153 5.61 15.85 -12.91
CA ASN A 153 6.64 16.83 -12.55
C ASN A 153 7.21 16.68 -11.12
N GLY A 154 6.96 15.55 -10.46
CA GLY A 154 7.51 15.22 -9.15
C GLY A 154 8.92 14.63 -9.21
N PRO A 155 9.48 14.28 -8.03
CA PRO A 155 10.77 13.64 -7.93
C PRO A 155 10.74 12.25 -8.57
N SER A 156 11.84 11.89 -9.22
CA SER A 156 12.02 10.58 -9.86
C SER A 156 12.44 9.52 -8.84
N TYR A 157 12.13 8.26 -9.14
CA TYR A 157 12.59 7.09 -8.39
C TYR A 157 13.06 5.98 -9.35
N SER A 158 13.79 5.00 -8.85
CA SER A 158 14.28 3.84 -9.61
C SER A 158 13.29 2.68 -9.58
N PHE A 159 12.69 2.42 -8.41
CA PHE A 159 11.65 1.42 -8.20
C PHE A 159 10.73 1.82 -7.04
N GLN A 160 9.61 1.11 -6.86
CA GLN A 160 8.65 1.40 -5.79
C GLN A 160 8.33 0.20 -4.89
N ARG A 161 7.85 0.49 -3.68
CA ARG A 161 7.25 -0.45 -2.73
C ARG A 161 5.95 0.11 -2.18
N LEU A 162 4.96 -0.77 -2.03
CA LEU A 162 3.61 -0.43 -1.58
C LEU A 162 3.37 -1.16 -0.27
N TRP A 163 3.27 -0.40 0.82
CA TRP A 163 3.12 -0.93 2.17
C TRP A 163 1.74 -0.54 2.72
N VAL A 164 0.98 -1.56 3.07
CA VAL A 164 -0.32 -1.47 3.70
C VAL A 164 -0.18 -2.04 5.10
N LEU A 165 -0.24 -1.15 6.10
CA LEU A 165 -0.08 -1.49 7.50
C LEU A 165 -1.44 -1.77 8.13
N GLY A 166 -1.45 -2.62 9.16
CA GLY A 166 -2.56 -2.72 10.09
C GLY A 166 -2.26 -3.69 11.22
N GLU A 167 -3.24 -3.87 12.08
CA GLU A 167 -3.13 -4.71 13.26
C GLU A 167 -4.46 -5.37 13.58
N VAL A 168 -4.39 -6.44 14.39
CA VAL A 168 -5.54 -7.24 14.81
C VAL A 168 -5.48 -7.45 16.33
N ASP A 169 -6.62 -7.27 16.99
CA ASP A 169 -6.90 -7.64 18.37
C ASP A 169 -7.61 -8.99 18.44
N LYS A 170 -6.82 -10.01 18.77
CA LYS A 170 -7.28 -11.35 19.05
C LYS A 170 -7.05 -11.70 20.53
N PRO A 171 -8.03 -12.31 21.22
CA PRO A 171 -9.33 -12.72 20.72
C PRO A 171 -10.43 -11.65 20.84
N ARG A 172 -10.14 -10.45 21.35
CA ARG A 172 -11.19 -9.58 21.92
C ARG A 172 -12.08 -8.96 20.85
N TRP A 173 -11.52 -8.63 19.69
CA TRP A 173 -12.29 -8.12 18.55
C TRP A 173 -12.45 -9.19 17.48
N ASN A 174 -11.33 -9.76 17.00
CA ASN A 174 -11.33 -10.67 15.86
C ASN A 174 -12.20 -11.92 16.06
N ASP A 175 -12.06 -12.62 17.20
CA ASP A 175 -12.80 -13.86 17.44
C ASP A 175 -14.28 -13.59 17.74
N VAL A 176 -14.55 -12.48 18.45
CA VAL A 176 -15.92 -12.04 18.74
C VAL A 176 -16.64 -11.66 17.44
N ALA A 177 -16.02 -10.84 16.59
CA ALA A 177 -16.58 -10.48 15.29
C ALA A 177 -16.71 -11.69 14.37
N GLY A 178 -15.68 -12.54 14.28
CA GLY A 178 -15.66 -13.73 13.44
C GLY A 178 -16.72 -14.77 13.81
N SER A 179 -17.16 -14.80 15.08
CA SER A 179 -18.27 -15.65 15.56
C SER A 179 -19.65 -14.99 15.47
N GLY A 180 -19.74 -13.77 14.93
CA GLY A 180 -20.99 -13.00 14.83
C GLY A 180 -21.42 -12.34 16.14
N GLY A 181 -20.53 -12.26 17.13
CA GLY A 181 -20.77 -11.61 18.41
C GLY A 181 -20.71 -10.08 18.34
N THR A 182 -21.12 -9.44 19.44
CA THR A 182 -21.00 -7.99 19.60
C THR A 182 -19.67 -7.63 20.26
N VAL A 183 -18.79 -6.97 19.52
CA VAL A 183 -17.47 -6.55 20.01
C VAL A 183 -17.62 -5.41 21.02
N ASN A 184 -16.93 -5.50 22.16
CA ASN A 184 -16.78 -4.38 23.08
C ASN A 184 -15.72 -3.39 22.54
N THR A 185 -16.19 -2.36 21.83
CA THR A 185 -15.30 -1.37 21.19
C THR A 185 -14.63 -0.40 22.18
N SER A 186 -14.98 -0.44 23.47
CA SER A 186 -14.31 0.38 24.50
C SER A 186 -12.93 -0.18 24.91
N VAL A 187 -12.61 -1.41 24.54
CA VAL A 187 -11.31 -2.04 24.84
C VAL A 187 -10.70 -2.56 23.55
N TYR A 188 -9.60 -1.95 23.12
CA TYR A 188 -8.82 -2.39 21.96
C TYR A 188 -7.34 -2.55 22.35
N LYS A 189 -6.82 -3.77 22.21
CA LYS A 189 -5.49 -4.22 22.65
C LYS A 189 -4.88 -5.16 21.58
N PRO A 190 -4.51 -4.63 20.41
CA PRO A 190 -3.98 -5.44 19.32
C PRO A 190 -2.72 -6.19 19.73
N ASN A 191 -2.57 -7.38 19.18
CA ASN A 191 -1.46 -8.28 19.46
C ASN A 191 -0.91 -8.94 18.19
N TYR A 192 -1.42 -8.60 17.01
CA TYR A 192 -0.86 -9.00 15.72
C TYR A 192 -0.68 -7.75 14.88
N PHE A 193 0.49 -7.55 14.29
CA PHE A 193 0.85 -6.34 13.56
C PHE A 193 1.46 -6.73 12.22
N LEU A 194 0.92 -6.18 11.14
CA LEU A 194 1.09 -6.73 9.81
C LEU A 194 1.50 -5.66 8.81
N ILE A 195 2.43 -6.03 7.93
CA ILE A 195 2.75 -5.32 6.69
C ILE A 195 2.30 -6.17 5.51
N ASN A 196 1.43 -5.63 4.67
CA ASN A 196 0.84 -6.36 3.54
C ASN A 196 0.22 -7.72 3.94
N GLY A 197 -0.32 -7.81 5.15
CA GLY A 197 -0.96 -9.03 5.67
C GLY A 197 0.00 -10.03 6.33
N GLN A 198 1.29 -9.71 6.39
CA GLN A 198 2.33 -10.61 6.93
C GLN A 198 2.95 -10.03 8.20
N GLY A 199 3.30 -10.92 9.13
CA GLY A 199 4.03 -10.60 10.34
C GLY A 199 5.50 -11.04 10.26
N GLY A 200 6.37 -10.28 10.93
CA GLY A 200 7.81 -10.44 11.11
C GLY A 200 8.53 -11.20 10.00
N PHE A 201 8.91 -12.45 10.29
CA PHE A 201 9.70 -13.28 9.40
C PHE A 201 9.14 -13.35 7.97
N ASP A 202 7.84 -13.54 7.80
CA ASP A 202 7.20 -13.62 6.48
C ASP A 202 7.31 -12.28 5.73
N GLY A 203 7.12 -11.16 6.43
CA GLY A 203 7.29 -9.81 5.88
C GLY A 203 8.75 -9.45 5.54
N MET A 204 9.72 -10.04 6.24
CA MET A 204 11.15 -9.87 5.99
C MET A 204 11.66 -10.68 4.78
N HIS A 205 10.95 -11.75 4.41
CA HIS A 205 11.30 -12.59 3.26
C HIS A 205 10.39 -12.37 2.05
N ASN A 206 9.46 -11.41 2.12
CA ASN A 206 8.61 -11.06 0.99
C ASN A 206 9.24 -9.97 0.11
N THR A 207 9.49 -10.29 -1.15
CA THR A 207 10.07 -9.35 -2.12
C THR A 207 9.17 -8.15 -2.42
N ALA A 208 7.86 -8.26 -2.18
CA ALA A 208 6.91 -7.16 -2.32
C ALA A 208 7.03 -6.09 -1.22
N THR A 209 7.58 -6.45 -0.06
CA THR A 209 7.84 -5.51 1.05
C THR A 209 9.31 -5.08 1.08
N THR A 210 10.24 -5.98 0.78
CA THR A 210 11.70 -5.75 0.83
C THR A 210 12.17 -4.66 -0.14
N ILE A 211 12.88 -3.65 0.36
CA ILE A 211 13.58 -2.66 -0.49
C ILE A 211 14.89 -3.30 -0.98
N ASP A 212 14.92 -3.81 -2.20
CA ASP A 212 16.11 -4.44 -2.82
C ASP A 212 16.50 -3.65 -4.06
N GLY A 213 17.70 -3.09 -4.06
CA GLY A 213 18.23 -2.35 -5.19
C GLY A 213 19.74 -2.08 -5.09
N GLY A 214 20.27 -1.48 -6.15
CA GLY A 214 21.68 -1.13 -6.25
C GLY A 214 22.02 0.23 -5.61
N VAL A 215 23.26 0.40 -5.13
CA VAL A 215 23.76 1.71 -4.70
C VAL A 215 23.65 2.74 -5.83
N GLY A 216 23.17 3.94 -5.51
CA GLY A 216 22.82 5.00 -6.46
C GLY A 216 21.37 4.98 -6.94
N GLN A 217 20.63 3.90 -6.67
CA GLN A 217 19.18 3.87 -6.90
C GLN A 217 18.42 4.56 -5.77
N THR A 218 17.15 4.86 -6.02
CA THR A 218 16.24 5.41 -5.00
C THR A 218 14.91 4.69 -5.06
N ALA A 219 14.44 4.18 -3.92
CA ALA A 219 13.13 3.56 -3.80
C ALA A 219 12.07 4.63 -3.45
N LEU A 220 10.91 4.59 -4.09
CA LEU A 220 9.70 5.24 -3.60
C LEU A 220 8.92 4.26 -2.74
N VAL A 221 8.70 4.58 -1.47
CA VAL A 221 7.89 3.78 -0.56
C VAL A 221 6.58 4.51 -0.32
N ARG A 222 5.48 3.87 -0.68
CA ARG A 222 4.11 4.37 -0.50
C ARG A 222 3.47 3.63 0.65
N ILE A 223 3.02 4.35 1.66
CA ILE A 223 2.60 3.78 2.93
C ILE A 223 1.17 4.22 3.21
N VAL A 224 0.30 3.26 3.56
CA VAL A 224 -1.01 3.53 4.14
C VAL A 224 -1.18 2.72 5.41
N ASN A 225 -1.93 3.27 6.36
CA ASN A 225 -2.28 2.59 7.59
C ASN A 225 -3.80 2.36 7.64
N GLY A 226 -4.21 1.11 7.42
CA GLY A 226 -5.59 0.69 7.58
C GLY A 226 -5.95 0.28 9.01
N GLY A 227 -4.99 0.31 9.93
CA GLY A 227 -5.19 0.03 11.35
C GLY A 227 -5.93 1.13 12.10
N GLN A 228 -6.03 0.94 13.40
CA GLN A 228 -6.58 1.83 14.41
C GLN A 228 -5.50 2.46 15.31
N PHE A 229 -4.25 1.99 15.25
CA PHE A 229 -3.09 2.59 15.92
C PHE A 229 -2.12 3.28 14.97
N ALA A 230 -1.42 4.29 15.49
CA ALA A 230 -0.33 4.93 14.76
C ALA A 230 0.88 3.97 14.67
N GLN A 231 1.49 3.90 13.49
CA GLN A 231 2.59 3.00 13.18
C GLN A 231 3.87 3.82 12.95
N SER A 232 4.90 3.64 13.77
CA SER A 232 6.15 4.41 13.70
C SER A 232 7.23 3.62 12.99
N LEU A 233 7.35 3.76 11.67
CA LEU A 233 8.30 2.97 10.87
C LEU A 233 9.71 3.55 10.95
N HIS A 234 10.67 2.75 11.43
CA HIS A 234 12.08 3.07 11.47
C HIS A 234 12.85 2.38 10.35
N PHE A 235 13.62 3.16 9.61
CA PHE A 235 14.46 2.70 8.50
C PHE A 235 15.92 2.69 8.96
N HIS A 236 16.55 1.53 8.99
CA HIS A 236 17.98 1.43 9.25
C HIS A 236 18.78 1.77 8.00
N GLY A 237 20.06 2.07 8.22
CA GLY A 237 21.04 2.29 7.17
C GLY A 237 20.95 3.66 6.48
N ASN A 238 19.78 4.29 6.39
CA ASN A 238 19.68 5.63 5.84
C ASN A 238 18.43 6.37 6.31
N HIS A 239 18.40 7.68 6.08
CA HIS A 239 17.19 8.49 6.26
C HIS A 239 16.31 8.42 5.02
N VAL A 240 15.00 8.42 5.22
CA VAL A 240 14.02 8.66 4.17
C VAL A 240 13.79 10.16 3.96
N GLN A 241 13.56 10.55 2.71
CA GLN A 241 13.10 11.89 2.35
C GLN A 241 11.57 11.91 2.28
N VAL A 242 10.93 12.74 3.09
CA VAL A 242 9.46 12.77 3.19
C VAL A 242 8.87 13.57 2.03
N LEU A 243 8.17 12.89 1.12
CA LEU A 243 7.51 13.53 -0.02
C LEU A 243 6.10 13.99 0.30
N THR A 244 5.31 13.15 0.97
CA THR A 244 3.93 13.46 1.35
C THR A 244 3.62 12.98 2.76
N ILE A 245 2.80 13.75 3.48
CA ILE A 245 2.16 13.33 4.74
C ILE A 245 0.66 13.55 4.57
N ASN A 246 -0.13 12.50 4.73
CA ASN A 246 -1.59 12.50 4.52
C ASN A 246 -2.01 13.11 3.16
N GLY A 247 -1.21 12.87 2.12
CA GLY A 247 -1.44 13.39 0.77
C GLY A 247 -0.98 14.85 0.57
N ILE A 248 -0.51 15.52 1.61
CA ILE A 248 0.05 16.87 1.52
C ILE A 248 1.50 16.77 1.09
N ARG A 249 1.80 17.27 -0.11
CA ARG A 249 3.16 17.35 -0.67
C ARG A 249 4.03 18.26 0.19
N GLN A 250 5.22 17.79 0.52
CA GLN A 250 6.24 18.55 1.23
C GLN A 250 7.09 19.36 0.23
N SER A 251 7.70 20.44 0.68
CA SER A 251 8.60 21.26 -0.15
C SER A 251 10.00 20.66 -0.23
N SER A 252 10.66 20.86 -1.37
CA SER A 252 12.10 20.60 -1.51
C SER A 252 12.91 21.77 -0.87
N PRO A 253 14.05 21.50 -0.20
CA PRO A 253 14.62 20.18 0.10
C PRO A 253 13.74 19.40 1.08
N TYR A 254 13.48 18.13 0.77
CA TYR A 254 12.60 17.29 1.57
C TYR A 254 13.23 17.00 2.94
N LYS A 255 12.39 17.04 3.99
CA LYS A 255 12.80 16.68 5.34
C LYS A 255 13.31 15.23 5.35
N GLN A 256 14.47 15.01 5.95
CA GLN A 256 15.04 13.70 6.16
C GLN A 256 14.73 13.21 7.59
N VAL A 257 14.26 11.98 7.70
CA VAL A 257 13.97 11.32 8.97
C VAL A 257 14.35 9.85 8.88
N ASP A 258 14.69 9.24 10.00
CA ASP A 258 14.90 7.79 10.13
C ASP A 258 13.65 7.08 10.67
N VAL A 259 12.71 7.83 11.26
CA VAL A 259 11.41 7.36 11.74
C VAL A 259 10.27 8.20 11.15
N ILE A 260 9.25 7.54 10.61
CA ILE A 260 8.01 8.19 10.16
C ILE A 260 6.79 7.58 10.86
N ASN A 261 5.98 8.43 11.48
CA ASN A 261 4.74 8.03 12.13
C ASN A 261 3.54 8.14 11.17
N ILE A 262 2.83 7.04 10.97
CA ILE A 262 1.65 6.95 10.12
C ILE A 262 0.41 6.76 11.01
N PRO A 263 -0.40 7.81 11.23
CA PRO A 263 -1.59 7.70 12.07
C PRO A 263 -2.64 6.75 11.46
N PRO A 264 -3.65 6.31 12.22
CA PRO A 264 -4.77 5.53 11.70
C PRO A 264 -5.43 6.23 10.51
N LEU A 265 -5.74 5.47 9.45
CA LEU A 265 -6.24 5.98 8.16
C LEU A 265 -5.28 6.98 7.46
N GLY A 266 -4.07 7.13 7.98
CA GLY A 266 -3.04 8.00 7.47
C GLY A 266 -2.27 7.37 6.31
N LYS A 267 -1.48 8.21 5.66
CA LYS A 267 -0.64 7.83 4.53
C LYS A 267 0.61 8.69 4.43
N ALA A 268 1.67 8.14 3.86
CA ALA A 268 2.86 8.91 3.52
C ALA A 268 3.57 8.30 2.31
N ASP A 269 4.24 9.15 1.55
CA ASP A 269 5.16 8.74 0.50
C ASP A 269 6.55 9.24 0.86
N VAL A 270 7.56 8.37 0.75
CA VAL A 270 8.94 8.70 1.07
C VAL A 270 9.90 8.16 0.02
N LEU A 271 11.00 8.88 -0.23
CA LEU A 271 12.12 8.34 -1.00
C LEU A 271 13.15 7.75 -0.03
N PHE A 272 13.61 6.55 -0.30
CA PHE A 272 14.73 5.93 0.38
C PHE A 272 15.91 5.86 -0.60
N PRO A 273 16.95 6.69 -0.46
CA PRO A 273 18.13 6.61 -1.31
C PRO A 273 19.01 5.43 -0.89
N LEU A 274 19.44 4.61 -1.84
CA LEU A 274 20.35 3.49 -1.59
C LEU A 274 21.78 4.01 -1.75
N ASN A 275 22.45 4.35 -0.65
CA ASN A 275 23.75 5.05 -0.67
C ASN A 275 24.89 4.28 0.00
N GLN A 276 24.62 3.13 0.60
CA GLN A 276 25.63 2.29 1.25
C GLN A 276 25.30 0.81 1.05
N LEU A 277 26.33 -0.03 0.93
CA LEU A 277 26.16 -1.47 0.80
C LEU A 277 25.75 -2.09 2.15
N GLY A 278 24.87 -3.08 2.11
CA GLY A 278 24.54 -3.90 3.28
C GLY A 278 23.07 -4.34 3.33
N GLU A 279 22.77 -5.11 4.37
CA GLU A 279 21.42 -5.58 4.69
C GLU A 279 20.99 -4.97 6.02
N TYR A 280 19.84 -4.30 6.01
CA TYR A 280 19.34 -3.52 7.12
C TYR A 280 17.85 -3.82 7.33
N PRO A 281 17.36 -3.87 8.57
CA PRO A 281 15.93 -4.02 8.81
C PRO A 281 15.19 -2.68 8.62
N MET A 282 13.94 -2.77 8.20
CA MET A 282 12.92 -1.75 8.49
C MET A 282 11.92 -2.38 9.45
N HIS A 283 11.62 -1.71 10.55
CA HIS A 283 10.65 -2.22 11.52
C HIS A 283 9.86 -1.09 12.18
N ASN A 284 8.74 -1.44 12.79
CA ASN A 284 8.01 -0.48 13.62
C ASN A 284 8.75 -0.26 14.95
N HIS A 285 8.94 0.99 15.33
CA HIS A 285 9.65 1.43 16.54
C HIS A 285 8.71 1.61 17.76
N THR A 286 7.45 1.22 17.62
CA THR A 286 6.58 0.93 18.76
C THR A 286 6.80 -0.54 19.13
N ALA A 287 7.59 -0.81 20.18
CA ALA A 287 8.14 -2.14 20.47
C ALA A 287 7.11 -3.29 20.49
N GLN A 288 5.88 -3.04 20.98
CA GLN A 288 4.81 -4.05 20.95
C GLN A 288 4.49 -4.53 19.52
N MET A 289 4.61 -3.63 18.54
CA MET A 289 4.31 -3.87 17.13
C MET A 289 5.38 -4.66 16.38
N GLU A 290 6.43 -5.10 17.09
CA GLU A 290 7.45 -6.04 16.59
C GLU A 290 7.14 -7.48 16.98
N THR A 291 5.99 -7.73 17.62
CA THR A 291 5.57 -9.06 18.11
C THR A 291 4.32 -9.58 17.41
N ALA A 292 4.13 -10.90 17.43
CA ALA A 292 2.83 -11.54 17.24
C ALA A 292 2.51 -12.30 18.51
N ASN A 293 1.40 -11.93 19.16
CA ASN A 293 0.93 -12.49 20.42
C ASN A 293 2.03 -12.54 21.50
N GLY A 294 2.83 -11.47 21.60
CA GLY A 294 3.93 -11.35 22.55
C GLY A 294 5.22 -12.09 22.17
N VAL A 295 5.26 -12.78 21.02
CA VAL A 295 6.46 -13.44 20.52
C VAL A 295 7.22 -12.49 19.58
N TYR A 296 8.47 -12.21 19.93
CA TYR A 296 9.41 -11.44 19.11
C TYR A 296 10.30 -12.38 18.29
N LEU A 297 10.65 -12.09 17.02
CA LEU A 297 10.23 -10.97 16.16
C LEU A 297 9.13 -11.43 15.18
N ASN A 298 7.91 -10.92 15.31
CA ASN A 298 6.74 -11.35 14.51
C ASN A 298 5.75 -10.21 14.16
N GLY A 299 6.20 -8.96 14.05
CA GLY A 299 5.33 -7.80 13.80
C GLY A 299 5.58 -7.06 12.46
N VAL A 300 5.38 -5.75 12.41
CA VAL A 300 5.66 -4.97 11.20
C VAL A 300 7.17 -4.87 10.98
N ALA A 301 7.69 -5.66 10.05
CA ALA A 301 9.09 -5.65 9.65
C ALA A 301 9.29 -6.07 8.18
N THR A 302 10.34 -5.55 7.55
CA THR A 302 10.86 -6.03 6.27
C THR A 302 12.37 -5.79 6.15
N MET A 303 12.98 -6.18 5.04
CA MET A 303 14.41 -5.97 4.78
C MET A 303 14.67 -4.82 3.80
N ILE A 304 15.83 -4.21 3.96
CA ILE A 304 16.45 -3.27 3.04
C ILE A 304 17.78 -3.90 2.62
N ILE A 305 17.92 -4.20 1.34
CA ILE A 305 19.08 -4.86 0.73
C ILE A 305 19.68 -3.89 -0.29
N MET A 306 20.87 -3.39 0.00
CA MET A 306 21.60 -2.44 -0.83
C MET A 306 22.86 -3.11 -1.37
N ARG A 307 22.93 -3.31 -2.68
CA ARG A 307 23.97 -4.07 -3.39
C ARG A 307 24.70 -3.30 -4.48
#